data_AF-A0A9E2S2G4-F1
#
_entry.id   AF-A0A9E2S2G4-F1
#
_cell.length_a   1.000
_cell.length_b   1.000
_cell.length_c   1.000
_cell.angle_alpha   90.00
_cell.angle_beta   90.00
_cell.angle_gamma   90.00
#
_symmetry.space_group_name_H-M   'P 1'
#
loop_
_entity.id
_entity.type
_entity.pdbx_description
1 polymer ?
#
loop_
_entity_poly.entity_id
_entity_poly.type
_entity_poly.pdbx_seq_one_letter_code
_entity_poly.pdbx_strand_id
1 'polypeptide(L)'
;MSNPSDAEQPRRPWTVGGVDLLLLRVTGGGLLFIGLGIVVISHRHLSVGIGERLFYDVIFTLPAVVMVRRGRRDRRTRSAWWSMASGIVGYSTATLISTISIHLNVGRVPFRPSDILYLASYGALIYGISRLTHLSTRPLPVSARLDGAISGLSVGALVVYLWFGPLIGPHREVGPVALDVIYPLADLVLLYLLVSSLAPNRYRPNRSIVVLVAGVGFWVLGDVVYLHQVVNESFRPGTWLDLTWPLGTFLLGLGSCIDDRRRRRPPLDGRDFYDVSVVPVGAGLLSIVVIVMYFVARVTSVVVLILALGSLALVIGRMWLSLDEERQLVDSAARDARTDPLTGLLNRRGFFEFADSFAGEVGVVLIDLDGFKDVNDTLGHLAGDELLRVMA
;
A
#
# COMPACT_ATOMS: atom_id res chain seq x y z
N MET A 1 13.94 -54.24 11.03
CA MET A 1 14.45 -53.47 9.87
C MET A 1 13.83 -52.08 9.93
N SER A 2 14.52 -51.16 10.59
CA SER A 2 14.14 -49.75 10.75
C SER A 2 14.87 -48.90 9.70
N ASN A 3 14.10 -48.08 8.98
CA ASN A 3 14.53 -47.26 7.85
C ASN A 3 15.55 -46.17 8.27
N PRO A 4 16.76 -46.11 7.67
CA PRO A 4 17.74 -45.08 7.98
C PRO A 4 17.53 -43.86 7.06
N SER A 5 16.57 -42.99 7.40
CA SER A 5 16.40 -41.70 6.69
C SER A 5 16.24 -40.47 7.59
N ASP A 6 16.31 -40.62 8.91
CA ASP A 6 16.32 -39.50 9.86
C ASP A 6 17.74 -39.00 10.15
N ALA A 7 18.52 -38.78 9.08
CA ALA A 7 19.75 -38.01 9.18
C ALA A 7 19.38 -36.53 9.34
N GLU A 8 19.55 -36.01 10.55
CA GLU A 8 19.47 -34.59 10.88
C GLU A 8 20.16 -33.74 9.79
N GLN A 9 19.36 -32.97 9.05
CA GLN A 9 19.91 -31.95 8.15
C GLN A 9 20.74 -30.96 8.98
N PRO A 10 22.01 -30.71 8.63
CA PRO A 10 22.86 -29.81 9.40
C PRO A 10 22.26 -28.40 9.38
N ARG A 11 22.01 -27.84 10.58
CA ARG A 11 21.60 -26.44 10.75
C ARG A 11 22.64 -25.56 10.05
N ARG A 12 22.25 -24.95 8.92
CA ARG A 12 23.13 -24.06 8.15
C ARG A 12 23.71 -22.98 9.07
N PRO A 13 25.03 -22.70 9.01
CA PRO A 13 25.64 -21.64 9.82
C PRO A 13 25.00 -20.30 9.48
N TRP A 14 24.80 -19.47 10.51
CA TRP A 14 24.26 -18.13 10.39
C TRP A 14 25.02 -17.36 9.31
N THR A 15 24.36 -17.06 8.19
CA THR A 15 24.97 -16.20 7.17
C THR A 15 25.26 -14.83 7.80
N VAL A 16 26.33 -14.16 7.38
CA VAL A 16 26.74 -12.83 7.87
C VAL A 16 25.54 -11.85 7.88
N GLY A 17 24.67 -11.94 6.87
CA GLY A 17 23.44 -11.13 6.79
C GLY A 17 22.37 -11.40 7.86
N GLY A 18 22.40 -12.55 8.53
CA GLY A 18 21.49 -12.89 9.63
C GLY A 18 21.90 -12.26 10.98
N VAL A 19 23.20 -12.21 11.25
CA VAL A 19 23.75 -11.59 12.48
C VAL A 19 23.59 -10.07 12.44
N ASP A 20 23.88 -9.44 11.31
CA ASP A 20 23.71 -7.99 11.10
C ASP A 20 22.27 -7.51 11.30
N LEU A 21 21.31 -8.36 10.94
CA LEU A 21 19.90 -8.08 11.05
C LEU A 21 19.39 -8.26 12.48
N LEU A 22 19.89 -9.27 13.21
CA LEU A 22 19.63 -9.43 14.63
C LEU A 22 20.17 -8.22 15.41
N LEU A 23 21.38 -7.77 15.07
CA LEU A 23 21.96 -6.56 15.64
C LEU A 23 21.10 -5.32 15.34
N LEU A 24 20.60 -5.15 14.11
CA LEU A 24 19.67 -4.06 13.79
C LEU A 24 18.39 -4.12 14.64
N ARG A 25 17.81 -5.31 14.82
CA ARG A 25 16.60 -5.50 15.63
C ARG A 25 16.81 -5.10 17.08
N VAL A 26 17.88 -5.60 17.70
CA VAL A 26 18.16 -5.37 19.12
C VAL A 26 18.56 -3.91 19.35
N THR A 27 19.52 -3.40 18.57
CA THR A 27 20.03 -2.03 18.76
C THR A 27 19.06 -0.96 18.27
N GLY A 28 18.42 -1.17 17.12
CA GLY A 28 17.42 -0.26 16.57
C GLY A 28 16.13 -0.28 17.37
N GLY A 29 15.62 -1.47 17.73
CA GLY A 29 14.45 -1.59 18.60
C GLY A 29 14.67 -1.00 19.99
N GLY A 30 15.83 -1.25 20.60
CA GLY A 30 16.20 -0.66 21.89
C GLY A 30 16.30 0.86 21.84
N LEU A 31 16.95 1.43 20.81
CA LEU A 31 17.03 2.87 20.61
C LEU A 31 15.64 3.52 20.49
N LEU A 32 14.73 2.89 19.74
CA LEU A 32 13.37 3.39 19.58
C LEU A 32 12.56 3.27 20.87
N PHE A 33 12.71 2.18 21.62
CA PHE A 33 12.01 2.02 22.90
C PHE A 33 12.46 3.05 23.93
N ILE A 34 13.77 3.30 24.04
CA ILE A 34 14.33 4.33 24.93
C ILE A 34 13.86 5.72 24.48
N GLY A 35 13.94 6.03 23.18
CA GLY A 35 13.49 7.30 22.64
C GLY A 35 12.01 7.56 22.91
N LEU A 36 11.14 6.56 22.72
CA LEU A 36 9.72 6.66 23.04
C LEU A 36 9.48 6.86 24.54
N GLY A 37 10.24 6.16 25.39
CA GLY A 37 10.18 6.35 26.85
C GLY A 37 10.54 7.78 27.26
N ILE A 38 11.59 8.35 26.66
CA ILE A 38 11.96 9.75 26.88
C ILE A 38 10.83 10.68 26.42
N VAL A 39 10.26 10.47 25.24
CA VAL A 39 9.12 11.25 24.74
C VAL A 39 7.95 11.24 25.74
N VAL A 40 7.56 10.06 26.22
CA VAL A 40 6.43 9.92 27.17
C VAL A 40 6.70 10.60 28.50
N ILE A 41 7.94 10.51 29.02
CA ILE A 41 8.34 11.17 30.28
C ILE A 41 8.39 12.69 30.09
N SER A 42 9.07 13.15 29.04
CA SER A 42 9.20 14.56 28.70
C SER A 42 7.85 15.21 28.34
N HIS A 43 6.87 14.43 27.87
CA HIS A 43 5.54 14.93 27.50
C HIS A 43 4.82 15.65 28.64
N ARG A 44 4.98 15.15 29.87
CA ARG A 44 4.40 15.79 31.06
C ARG A 44 5.01 17.16 31.38
N HIS A 45 6.15 17.48 30.76
CA HIS A 45 6.91 18.71 30.97
C HIS A 45 6.92 19.63 29.73
N LEU A 46 6.27 19.24 28.62
CA LEU A 46 6.21 20.00 27.35
C LEU A 46 5.46 21.35 27.43
N SER A 47 4.78 21.61 28.55
CA SER A 47 4.07 22.86 28.82
C SER A 47 4.96 24.01 29.32
N VAL A 48 6.26 23.76 29.57
CA VAL A 48 7.08 24.66 30.40
C VAL A 48 8.11 25.51 29.62
N GLY A 49 8.52 25.12 28.40
CA GLY A 49 9.49 25.90 27.63
C GLY A 49 9.73 25.48 26.17
N ILE A 50 10.38 26.36 25.39
CA ILE A 50 10.75 26.11 23.99
C ILE A 50 11.83 25.02 23.87
N GLY A 51 12.73 24.92 24.85
CA GLY A 51 13.83 23.94 24.85
C GLY A 51 13.32 22.49 24.92
N GLU A 52 12.30 22.23 25.73
CA GLU A 52 11.66 20.93 25.86
C GLU A 52 10.96 20.51 24.56
N ARG A 53 10.36 21.46 23.84
CA ARG A 53 9.75 21.23 22.51
C ARG A 53 10.80 20.94 21.45
N LEU A 54 11.91 21.68 21.45
CA LEU A 54 13.04 21.42 20.53
C LEU A 54 13.64 20.02 20.77
N PHE A 55 13.79 19.61 22.03
CA PHE A 55 14.28 18.29 22.38
C PHE A 55 13.33 17.17 21.92
N TYR A 56 12.03 17.39 22.08
CA TYR A 56 10.99 16.49 21.58
C TYR A 56 11.06 16.32 20.05
N ASP A 57 11.19 17.42 19.30
CA ASP A 57 11.30 17.41 17.84
C ASP A 57 12.56 16.66 17.37
N VAL A 58 13.68 16.79 18.10
CA VAL A 58 14.91 16.05 17.80
C VAL A 58 14.73 14.54 18.01
N ILE A 59 14.14 14.13 19.13
CA ILE A 59 13.89 12.70 19.41
C ILE A 59 12.94 12.08 18.37
N PHE A 60 12.01 12.88 17.83
CA PHE A 60 11.09 12.48 16.77
C PHE A 60 11.79 11.98 15.49
N THR A 61 13.07 12.32 15.29
CA THR A 61 13.87 11.88 14.13
C THR A 61 14.55 10.52 14.31
N LEU A 62 14.58 9.94 15.52
CA LEU A 62 15.23 8.64 15.79
C LEU A 62 14.74 7.49 14.88
N PRO A 63 13.42 7.37 14.56
CA PRO A 63 12.93 6.41 13.57
C PRO A 63 13.64 6.49 12.22
N ALA A 64 13.97 7.70 11.75
CA ALA A 64 14.67 7.88 10.48
C ALA A 64 16.08 7.27 10.50
N VAL A 65 16.80 7.37 11.62
CA VAL A 65 18.14 6.76 11.78
C VAL A 65 18.07 5.25 11.59
N VAL A 66 17.08 4.61 12.19
CA VAL A 66 16.89 3.16 12.08
C VAL A 66 16.50 2.75 10.66
N MET A 67 15.62 3.51 10.01
CA MET A 67 15.24 3.31 8.60
C MET A 67 16.43 3.47 7.65
N VAL A 68 17.28 4.48 7.84
CA VAL A 68 18.51 4.65 7.04
C VAL A 68 19.45 3.46 7.23
N ARG A 69 19.66 2.99 8.47
CA ARG A 69 20.48 1.81 8.76
C ARG A 69 19.91 0.55 8.10
N ARG A 70 18.58 0.39 8.07
CA ARG A 70 17.89 -0.69 7.35
C ARG A 70 18.17 -0.61 5.83
N GLY A 71 18.00 0.55 5.22
CA GLY A 71 18.24 0.75 3.78
C GLY A 71 19.71 0.61 3.36
N ARG A 72 20.67 0.88 4.26
CA ARG A 72 22.10 0.60 3.99
C ARG A 72 22.36 -0.89 3.84
N ARG A 73 21.68 -1.73 4.66
CA ARG A 73 21.87 -3.19 4.71
C ARG A 73 21.10 -3.96 3.63
N ASP A 74 19.91 -3.49 3.24
CA ASP A 74 19.08 -4.17 2.24
C ASP A 74 18.99 -3.34 0.95
N ARG A 75 19.81 -3.68 -0.06
CA ARG A 75 19.84 -2.97 -1.36
C ARG A 75 18.48 -3.02 -2.08
N ARG A 76 17.69 -4.09 -1.90
CA ARG A 76 16.40 -4.25 -2.60
C ARG A 76 15.39 -3.24 -2.08
N THR A 77 15.31 -3.06 -0.76
CA THR A 77 14.35 -2.15 -0.10
C THR A 77 14.94 -0.78 0.24
N ARG A 78 16.17 -0.49 -0.19
CA ARG A 78 16.91 0.74 0.15
C ARG A 78 16.13 2.01 -0.17
N SER A 79 15.64 2.14 -1.41
CA SER A 79 14.93 3.36 -1.83
C SER A 79 13.64 3.59 -1.05
N ALA A 80 12.95 2.50 -0.66
CA ALA A 80 11.77 2.58 0.18
C ALA A 80 12.10 3.17 1.56
N TRP A 81 13.06 2.58 2.26
CA TRP A 81 13.42 3.00 3.62
C TRP A 81 14.07 4.38 3.67
N TRP A 82 14.88 4.75 2.68
CA TRP A 82 15.48 6.08 2.62
C TRP A 82 14.44 7.16 2.33
N SER A 83 13.46 6.88 1.47
CA SER A 83 12.36 7.81 1.23
C SER A 83 11.47 7.99 2.46
N MET A 84 11.15 6.91 3.17
CA MET A 84 10.41 7.02 4.43
C MET A 84 11.20 7.79 5.48
N ALA A 85 12.51 7.55 5.60
CA ALA A 85 13.39 8.29 6.50
C ALA A 85 13.44 9.79 6.18
N SER A 86 13.55 10.16 4.90
CA SER A 86 13.50 11.57 4.50
C SER A 86 12.14 12.20 4.78
N GLY A 87 11.04 11.44 4.65
CA GLY A 87 9.71 11.88 5.06
C GLY A 87 9.63 12.18 6.55
N ILE A 88 10.12 11.29 7.42
CA ILE A 88 10.15 11.52 8.87
C ILE A 88 11.00 12.74 9.24
N VAL A 89 12.17 12.91 8.62
CA VAL A 89 13.03 14.09 8.86
C VAL A 89 12.37 15.37 8.37
N GLY A 90 11.72 15.34 7.20
CA GLY A 90 10.97 16.47 6.67
C GLY A 90 9.83 16.86 7.60
N TYR A 91 9.05 15.89 8.08
CA TYR A 91 7.92 16.12 8.99
C TYR A 91 8.40 16.73 10.32
N SER A 92 9.50 16.21 10.87
CA SER A 92 10.10 16.73 12.11
C SER A 92 10.61 18.16 11.92
N THR A 93 11.26 18.44 10.77
CA THR A 93 11.71 19.79 10.42
C THR A 93 10.52 20.75 10.24
N ALA A 94 9.42 20.29 9.63
CA ALA A 94 8.21 21.09 9.47
C ALA A 94 7.56 21.43 10.83
N THR A 95 7.55 20.46 11.75
CA THR A 95 7.10 20.64 13.14
C THR A 95 7.96 21.67 13.85
N LEU A 96 9.28 21.57 13.72
CA LEU A 96 10.23 22.54 14.29
C LEU A 96 9.99 23.96 13.77
N ILE A 97 9.84 24.13 12.45
CA ILE A 97 9.54 25.44 11.83
C ILE A 97 8.20 25.98 12.35
N SER A 98 7.18 25.14 12.45
CA SER A 98 5.87 25.52 12.99
C SER A 98 5.96 25.95 14.45
N THR A 99 6.68 25.20 15.28
CA THR A 99 6.93 25.51 16.70
C THR A 99 7.61 26.85 16.87
N ILE A 100 8.67 27.13 16.11
CA ILE A 100 9.38 28.41 16.13
C ILE A 100 8.46 29.55 15.67
N SER A 101 7.71 29.35 14.58
CA SER A 101 6.80 30.37 14.04
C SER A 101 5.73 30.77 15.07
N ILE A 102 5.20 29.80 15.82
CA ILE A 102 4.23 30.03 16.88
C ILE A 102 4.86 30.84 18.04
N HIS A 103 6.09 30.49 18.46
CA HIS A 103 6.77 31.22 19.55
C HIS A 103 7.16 32.65 19.17
N LEU A 104 7.48 32.89 17.90
CA LEU A 104 7.80 34.22 17.37
C LEU A 104 6.53 35.07 17.13
N ASN A 105 5.35 34.57 17.49
CA ASN A 105 4.07 35.25 17.31
C ASN A 105 3.82 35.70 15.86
N VAL A 106 4.37 34.95 14.89
CA VAL A 106 4.03 35.14 13.48
C VAL A 106 2.54 34.82 13.36
N GLY A 107 1.72 35.82 13.04
CA GLY A 107 0.27 35.69 12.98
C GLY A 107 -0.18 34.50 12.11
N ARG A 108 -1.41 34.01 12.32
CA ARG A 108 -1.98 32.94 11.49
C ARG A 108 -2.08 33.40 10.03
N VAL A 109 -1.08 33.05 9.22
CA VAL A 109 -1.15 33.15 7.76
C VAL A 109 -1.89 31.92 7.21
N PRO A 110 -2.69 32.06 6.14
CA PRO A 110 -3.44 30.94 5.54
C PRO A 110 -2.55 29.78 5.06
N PHE A 111 -1.29 30.05 4.75
CA PHE A 111 -0.33 29.07 4.26
C PHE A 111 1.04 29.34 4.87
N ARG A 112 1.54 28.40 5.69
CA ARG A 112 2.85 28.51 6.35
C ARG A 112 3.92 27.80 5.51
N PRO A 113 5.18 28.26 5.54
CA PRO A 113 6.28 27.52 4.91
C PRO A 113 6.43 26.07 5.42
N SER A 114 6.02 25.80 6.67
CA SER A 114 5.95 24.45 7.23
C SER A 114 5.01 23.52 6.46
N ASP A 115 3.93 24.05 5.87
CA ASP A 115 2.87 23.24 5.26
C ASP A 115 3.35 22.59 3.96
N ILE A 116 4.18 23.30 3.19
CA ILE A 116 4.88 22.75 2.02
C ILE A 116 5.74 21.55 2.43
N LEU A 117 6.47 21.70 3.53
CA LEU A 117 7.39 20.67 4.00
C LEU A 117 6.64 19.46 4.57
N TYR A 118 5.50 19.67 5.25
CA TYR A 118 4.60 18.58 5.64
C TYR A 118 4.10 17.81 4.42
N LEU A 119 3.59 18.49 3.39
CA LEU A 119 3.10 17.84 2.17
C LEU A 119 4.21 17.07 1.42
N ALA A 120 5.40 17.66 1.31
CA ALA A 120 6.57 16.98 0.73
C ALA A 120 6.95 15.71 1.52
N SER A 121 6.81 15.76 2.84
CA SER A 121 7.07 14.63 3.74
C SER A 121 6.10 13.47 3.50
N TYR A 122 4.81 13.78 3.33
CA TYR A 122 3.81 12.80 2.91
C TYR A 122 4.13 12.19 1.55
N GLY A 123 4.56 13.00 0.57
CA GLY A 123 5.00 12.49 -0.73
C GLY A 123 6.14 11.46 -0.62
N ALA A 124 7.13 11.73 0.23
CA ALA A 124 8.23 10.82 0.48
C ALA A 124 7.80 9.52 1.21
N LEU A 125 6.85 9.61 2.15
CA LEU A 125 6.26 8.45 2.83
C LEU A 125 5.44 7.59 1.86
N ILE A 126 4.58 8.22 1.05
CA ILE A 126 3.76 7.57 0.01
C ILE A 126 4.66 6.81 -0.97
N TYR A 127 5.70 7.47 -1.49
CA TYR A 127 6.66 6.82 -2.38
C TYR A 127 7.37 5.65 -1.69
N GLY A 128 7.83 5.87 -0.46
CA GLY A 128 8.54 4.86 0.32
C GLY A 128 7.73 3.60 0.58
N ILE A 129 6.49 3.76 1.06
CA ILE A 129 5.56 2.66 1.28
C ILE A 129 5.22 1.98 -0.06
N SER A 130 4.89 2.75 -1.10
CA SER A 130 4.59 2.19 -2.43
C SER A 130 5.73 1.34 -2.97
N ARG A 131 6.99 1.80 -2.83
CA ARG A 131 8.16 1.00 -3.20
C ARG A 131 8.30 -0.25 -2.35
N LEU A 132 8.09 -0.16 -1.04
CA LEU A 132 8.18 -1.31 -0.14
C LEU A 132 7.17 -2.40 -0.50
N THR A 133 5.94 -2.01 -0.85
CA THR A 133 4.85 -2.91 -1.23
C THR A 133 5.13 -3.53 -2.59
N HIS A 134 5.50 -2.73 -3.60
CA HIS A 134 5.89 -3.22 -4.93
C HIS A 134 7.03 -4.25 -4.90
N LEU A 135 7.99 -4.08 -3.99
CA LEU A 135 9.12 -4.99 -3.86
C LEU A 135 8.76 -6.30 -3.14
N SER A 136 7.70 -6.28 -2.33
CA SER A 136 7.28 -7.40 -1.48
C SER A 136 6.18 -8.26 -2.11
N THR A 137 5.52 -7.76 -3.16
CA THR A 137 4.41 -8.41 -3.86
C THR A 137 4.77 -8.72 -5.31
N ARG A 138 4.12 -9.74 -5.93
CA ARG A 138 4.06 -9.79 -7.40
C ARG A 138 3.39 -8.49 -7.88
N PRO A 139 3.67 -8.00 -9.11
CA PRO A 139 2.94 -6.87 -9.65
C PRO A 139 1.45 -7.16 -9.56
N LEU A 140 0.76 -6.40 -8.71
CA LEU A 140 -0.69 -6.48 -8.60
C LEU A 140 -1.29 -5.98 -9.91
N PRO A 141 -2.38 -6.60 -10.39
CA PRO A 141 -3.22 -6.01 -11.42
C PRO A 141 -3.61 -4.58 -11.01
N VAL A 142 -3.83 -3.73 -12.01
CA VAL A 142 -4.09 -2.30 -11.76
C VAL A 142 -5.39 -2.15 -10.98
N SER A 143 -6.38 -3.02 -11.24
CA SER A 143 -7.64 -3.13 -10.50
C SER A 143 -7.44 -3.27 -8.99
N ALA A 144 -6.62 -4.24 -8.57
CA ALA A 144 -6.35 -4.52 -7.15
C ALA A 144 -5.54 -3.43 -6.45
N ARG A 145 -4.83 -2.58 -7.21
CA ARG A 145 -4.22 -1.38 -6.62
C ARG A 145 -5.31 -0.46 -6.12
N LEU A 146 -6.36 -0.19 -6.90
CA LEU A 146 -7.41 0.79 -6.57
C LEU A 146 -8.20 0.49 -5.28
N ASP A 147 -8.24 -0.77 -4.84
CA ASP A 147 -9.13 -1.25 -3.76
C ASP A 147 -9.05 -0.48 -2.45
N GLY A 148 -7.89 0.02 -2.05
CA GLY A 148 -7.85 0.85 -0.84
C GLY A 148 -7.78 2.35 -1.08
N ALA A 149 -7.59 2.85 -2.30
CA ALA A 149 -7.92 4.25 -2.59
C ALA A 149 -9.44 4.42 -2.43
N ILE A 150 -10.19 3.44 -2.94
CA ILE A 150 -11.61 3.27 -2.70
C ILE A 150 -11.92 3.25 -1.19
N SER A 151 -11.26 2.37 -0.42
CA SER A 151 -11.47 2.28 1.04
C SER A 151 -11.10 3.56 1.77
N GLY A 152 -9.96 4.16 1.47
CA GLY A 152 -9.48 5.41 2.09
C GLY A 152 -10.44 6.57 1.83
N LEU A 153 -10.91 6.72 0.59
CA LEU A 153 -11.93 7.72 0.26
C LEU A 153 -13.27 7.45 0.95
N SER A 154 -13.71 6.19 1.03
CA SER A 154 -14.98 5.83 1.69
C SER A 154 -14.95 6.09 3.21
N VAL A 155 -13.88 5.68 3.88
CA VAL A 155 -13.67 5.90 5.32
C VAL A 155 -13.45 7.38 5.59
N GLY A 156 -12.67 8.06 4.74
CA GLY A 156 -12.48 9.52 4.82
C GLY A 156 -13.79 10.27 4.70
N ALA A 157 -14.65 9.90 3.74
CA ALA A 157 -15.98 10.49 3.60
C ALA A 157 -16.83 10.27 4.87
N LEU A 158 -16.80 9.07 5.46
CA LEU A 158 -17.51 8.77 6.71
C LEU A 158 -16.99 9.62 7.87
N VAL A 159 -15.67 9.70 8.05
CA VAL A 159 -15.03 10.49 9.11
C VAL A 159 -15.42 11.95 8.96
N VAL A 160 -15.32 12.50 7.73
CA VAL A 160 -15.72 13.89 7.48
C VAL A 160 -17.20 14.12 7.72
N TYR A 161 -18.06 13.17 7.32
CA TYR A 161 -19.50 13.26 7.58
C TYR A 161 -19.81 13.27 9.09
N LEU A 162 -19.33 12.27 9.84
CA LEU A 162 -19.69 12.09 11.24
C LEU A 162 -19.09 13.18 12.14
N TRP A 163 -17.85 13.59 11.88
CA TRP A 163 -17.09 14.45 12.80
C TRP A 163 -16.97 15.90 12.32
N PHE A 164 -17.14 16.17 11.02
CA PHE A 164 -16.99 17.52 10.45
C PHE A 164 -18.25 18.03 9.70
N GLY A 165 -19.25 17.17 9.46
CA GLY A 165 -20.51 17.52 8.80
C GLY A 165 -21.28 18.68 9.46
N PRO A 166 -21.38 18.75 10.81
CA PRO A 166 -22.06 19.85 11.51
C PRO A 166 -21.28 21.18 11.52
N LEU A 167 -20.03 21.21 11.05
CA LEU A 167 -19.05 22.26 11.39
C LEU A 167 -18.60 23.13 10.21
N ILE A 168 -18.95 22.74 8.98
CA ILE A 168 -18.72 23.54 7.75
C ILE A 168 -19.99 24.36 7.49
N GLY A 169 -20.24 25.34 8.35
CA GLY A 169 -21.24 26.39 8.12
C GLY A 169 -20.73 27.42 7.11
N PRO A 170 -21.61 28.22 6.48
CA PRO A 170 -21.27 29.19 5.42
C PRO A 170 -20.33 30.35 5.86
N HIS A 171 -19.89 30.40 7.13
CA HIS A 171 -19.15 31.53 7.71
C HIS A 171 -17.68 31.22 8.10
N ARG A 172 -17.15 30.01 7.87
CA ARG A 172 -15.73 29.71 8.11
C ARG A 172 -14.91 29.82 6.81
N GLU A 173 -13.74 30.47 6.89
CA GLU A 173 -12.80 30.55 5.76
C GLU A 173 -12.36 29.15 5.32
N VAL A 174 -12.50 28.87 4.03
CA VAL A 174 -12.26 27.55 3.44
C VAL A 174 -10.78 27.16 3.46
N GLY A 175 -9.86 28.13 3.44
CA GLY A 175 -8.41 27.90 3.30
C GLY A 175 -7.79 27.12 4.47
N PRO A 176 -7.81 27.65 5.71
CA PRO A 176 -7.23 26.95 6.87
C PRO A 176 -7.89 25.59 7.14
N VAL A 177 -9.22 25.51 6.98
CA VAL A 177 -9.99 24.27 7.17
C VAL A 177 -9.63 23.21 6.13
N ALA A 178 -9.35 23.60 4.88
CA ALA A 178 -8.94 22.67 3.83
C ALA A 178 -7.58 22.02 4.13
N LEU A 179 -6.61 22.79 4.65
CA LEU A 179 -5.30 22.25 5.04
C LEU A 179 -5.40 21.27 6.20
N ASP A 180 -6.20 21.61 7.21
CA ASP A 180 -6.41 20.73 8.37
C ASP A 180 -7.08 19.40 8.00
N VAL A 181 -7.87 19.36 6.92
CA VAL A 181 -8.49 18.13 6.38
C VAL A 181 -7.53 17.32 5.50
N ILE A 182 -6.54 17.95 4.87
CA ILE A 182 -5.59 17.27 3.98
C ILE A 182 -4.70 16.28 4.75
N TYR A 183 -4.33 16.57 6.00
CA TYR A 183 -3.48 15.69 6.81
C TYR A 183 -4.13 14.32 7.13
N PRO A 184 -5.35 14.25 7.70
CA PRO A 184 -6.03 12.98 7.90
C PRO A 184 -6.30 12.23 6.58
N LEU A 185 -6.53 12.95 5.47
CA LEU A 185 -6.65 12.32 4.16
C LEU A 185 -5.34 11.69 3.69
N ALA A 186 -4.20 12.37 3.89
CA ALA A 186 -2.89 11.84 3.55
C ALA A 186 -2.54 10.60 4.38
N ASP A 187 -2.92 10.57 5.66
CA ASP A 187 -2.79 9.39 6.51
C ASP A 187 -3.63 8.21 6.03
N LEU A 188 -4.87 8.46 5.60
CA LEU A 188 -5.73 7.42 5.03
C LEU A 188 -5.13 6.85 3.73
N VAL A 189 -4.44 7.67 2.92
CA VAL A 189 -3.69 7.20 1.75
C VAL A 189 -2.51 6.30 2.16
N LEU A 190 -1.74 6.66 3.19
CA LEU A 190 -0.67 5.81 3.71
C LEU A 190 -1.21 4.48 4.26
N LEU A 191 -2.31 4.53 5.02
CA LEU A 191 -2.98 3.37 5.61
C LEU A 191 -3.48 2.44 4.50
N TYR A 192 -4.06 2.99 3.45
CA TYR A 192 -4.43 2.27 2.24
C TYR A 192 -3.23 1.54 1.64
N LEU A 193 -2.13 2.24 1.35
CA LEU A 193 -0.99 1.60 0.69
C LEU A 193 -0.46 0.41 1.50
N LEU A 194 -0.52 0.50 2.83
CA LEU A 194 -0.15 -0.60 3.72
C LEU A 194 -1.19 -1.74 3.75
N VAL A 195 -2.49 -1.45 3.84
CA VAL A 195 -3.54 -2.47 3.87
C VAL A 195 -3.67 -3.18 2.52
N SER A 196 -3.60 -2.44 1.41
CA SER A 196 -3.63 -3.02 0.05
C SER A 196 -2.44 -3.95 -0.22
N SER A 197 -1.30 -3.71 0.43
CA SER A 197 -0.15 -4.62 0.37
C SER A 197 -0.42 -6.01 0.95
N LEU A 198 -1.50 -6.17 1.72
CA LEU A 198 -1.93 -7.43 2.30
C LEU A 198 -2.79 -8.28 1.36
N ALA A 199 -3.43 -7.67 0.35
CA ALA A 199 -4.33 -8.36 -0.58
C ALA A 199 -3.66 -9.58 -1.28
N PRO A 200 -2.40 -9.50 -1.78
CA PRO A 200 -1.71 -10.65 -2.38
C PRO A 200 -1.48 -11.85 -1.45
N ASN A 201 -1.59 -11.64 -0.13
CA ASN A 201 -1.35 -12.67 0.88
C ASN A 201 -2.65 -13.06 1.60
N ARG A 202 -3.81 -12.87 0.96
CA ARG A 202 -5.15 -13.13 1.56
C ARG A 202 -5.35 -12.41 2.89
N TYR A 203 -4.90 -11.16 2.94
CA TYR A 203 -4.94 -10.34 4.15
C TYR A 203 -4.25 -10.96 5.37
N ARG A 204 -3.33 -11.91 5.19
CA ARG A 204 -2.51 -12.44 6.30
C ARG A 204 -1.33 -11.52 6.51
N PRO A 205 -1.37 -10.63 7.52
CA PRO A 205 -0.37 -9.60 7.64
C PRO A 205 0.93 -10.20 8.18
N ASN A 206 2.04 -9.72 7.64
CA ASN A 206 3.35 -9.97 8.23
C ASN A 206 3.53 -9.00 9.42
N ARG A 207 4.43 -9.34 10.35
CA ARG A 207 4.58 -8.56 11.60
C ARG A 207 5.03 -7.13 11.31
N SER A 208 5.86 -6.93 10.28
CA SER A 208 6.30 -5.61 9.86
C SER A 208 5.13 -4.72 9.42
N ILE A 209 4.26 -5.21 8.53
CA ILE A 209 3.11 -4.46 8.02
C ILE A 209 2.09 -4.21 9.13
N VAL A 210 1.84 -5.15 10.05
CA VAL A 210 0.98 -4.89 11.23
C VAL A 210 1.49 -3.69 12.02
N VAL A 211 2.80 -3.63 12.27
CA VAL A 211 3.40 -2.54 13.05
C VAL A 211 3.37 -1.22 12.26
N LEU A 212 3.57 -1.25 10.94
CA LEU A 212 3.43 -0.06 10.10
C LEU A 212 1.97 0.45 10.06
N VAL A 213 1.00 -0.46 9.90
CA VAL A 213 -0.45 -0.16 9.92
C VAL A 213 -0.85 0.44 11.28
N ALA A 214 -0.38 -0.15 12.38
CA ALA A 214 -0.59 0.39 13.72
C ALA A 214 0.00 1.80 13.84
N GLY A 215 1.20 2.03 13.30
CA GLY A 215 1.85 3.34 13.28
C GLY A 215 1.03 4.41 12.57
N VAL A 216 0.62 4.16 11.33
CA VAL A 216 -0.26 5.09 10.59
C VAL A 216 -1.63 5.22 11.28
N GLY A 217 -2.17 4.15 11.87
CA GLY A 217 -3.42 4.21 12.62
C GLY A 217 -3.38 5.18 13.81
N PHE A 218 -2.23 5.31 14.49
CA PHE A 218 -2.06 6.32 15.53
C PHE A 218 -2.02 7.75 14.96
N TRP A 219 -1.42 7.97 13.78
CA TRP A 219 -1.49 9.27 13.11
C TRP A 219 -2.93 9.64 12.73
N VAL A 220 -3.66 8.72 12.07
CA VAL A 220 -5.10 8.91 11.75
C VAL A 220 -5.90 9.27 13.00
N LEU A 221 -5.70 8.53 14.10
CA LEU A 221 -6.39 8.80 15.36
C LEU A 221 -6.04 10.19 15.91
N GLY A 222 -4.77 10.57 15.86
CA GLY A 222 -4.28 11.89 16.24
C GLY A 222 -4.96 13.00 15.46
N ASP A 223 -4.86 12.95 14.13
CA ASP A 223 -5.39 13.96 13.23
C ASP A 223 -6.91 14.13 13.37
N VAL A 224 -7.63 13.02 13.43
CA VAL A 224 -9.10 13.02 13.53
C VAL A 224 -9.59 13.60 14.86
N VAL A 225 -8.96 13.21 15.98
CA VAL A 225 -9.30 13.75 17.32
C VAL A 225 -8.82 15.19 17.49
N TYR A 226 -7.64 15.53 16.98
CA TYR A 226 -7.10 16.89 16.98
C TYR A 226 -8.03 17.84 16.26
N LEU A 227 -8.40 17.51 15.01
CA LEU A 227 -9.26 18.36 14.21
C LEU A 227 -10.62 18.55 14.87
N HIS A 228 -11.20 17.48 15.45
CA HIS A 228 -12.44 17.58 16.21
C HIS A 228 -12.32 18.50 17.42
N GLN A 229 -11.21 18.44 18.18
CA GLN A 229 -11.00 19.32 19.34
C GLN A 229 -10.72 20.77 18.94
N VAL A 230 -9.95 21.01 17.88
CA VAL A 230 -9.68 22.35 17.36
C VAL A 230 -10.97 23.02 16.92
N VAL A 231 -11.80 22.27 16.21
CA VAL A 231 -13.05 22.79 15.67
C VAL A 231 -14.07 23.13 16.76
N ASN A 232 -14.12 22.34 17.84
CA ASN A 232 -14.96 22.57 19.02
C ASN A 232 -14.30 23.50 20.07
N GLU A 233 -13.17 24.13 19.74
CA GLU A 233 -12.41 25.02 20.63
C GLU A 233 -12.01 24.38 21.97
N SER A 234 -11.99 23.04 22.02
CA SER A 234 -11.69 22.26 23.21
C SER A 234 -10.24 21.76 23.23
N PHE A 235 -9.46 22.03 22.18
CA PHE A 235 -8.08 21.58 22.06
C PHE A 235 -7.21 22.19 23.15
N ARG A 236 -6.49 21.32 23.87
CA ARG A 236 -5.50 21.71 24.88
C ARG A 236 -4.17 21.04 24.55
N PRO A 237 -3.10 21.83 24.35
CA PRO A 237 -1.75 21.29 24.26
C PRO A 237 -1.34 20.55 25.55
N GLY A 238 -0.48 19.55 25.43
CA GLY A 238 0.04 18.74 26.53
C GLY A 238 -0.88 17.57 26.94
N THR A 239 -1.92 17.26 26.17
CA THR A 239 -2.82 16.14 26.48
C THR A 239 -2.26 14.81 25.97
N TRP A 240 -2.84 13.69 26.37
CA TRP A 240 -2.45 12.37 25.86
C TRP A 240 -2.63 12.23 24.33
N LEU A 241 -3.41 13.11 23.70
CA LEU A 241 -3.55 13.19 22.25
C LEU A 241 -2.21 13.45 21.57
N ASP A 242 -1.37 14.32 22.15
CA ASP A 242 -0.08 14.70 21.53
C ASP A 242 0.90 13.53 21.41
N LEU A 243 0.70 12.45 22.16
CA LEU A 243 1.52 11.24 22.08
C LEU A 243 1.18 10.35 20.89
N THR A 244 0.04 10.54 20.22
CA THR A 244 -0.34 9.67 19.09
C THR A 244 0.63 9.81 17.93
N TRP A 245 1.04 11.04 17.58
CA TRP A 245 2.01 11.27 16.50
C TRP A 245 3.38 10.64 16.76
N PRO A 246 4.03 10.81 17.94
CA PRO A 246 5.24 10.08 18.27
C PRO A 246 5.07 8.57 18.27
N LEU A 247 3.99 8.06 18.88
CA LEU A 247 3.75 6.62 18.90
C LEU A 247 3.71 6.07 17.47
N GLY A 248 2.99 6.77 16.58
CA GLY A 248 2.90 6.42 15.17
C GLY A 248 4.26 6.39 14.49
N THR A 249 5.05 7.45 14.62
CA THR A 249 6.39 7.59 14.02
C THR A 249 7.36 6.52 14.54
N PHE A 250 7.33 6.23 15.84
CA PHE A 250 8.17 5.20 16.44
C PHE A 250 7.77 3.80 16.02
N LEU A 251 6.47 3.53 15.89
CA LEU A 251 5.97 2.27 15.32
C LEU A 251 6.40 2.13 13.85
N LEU A 252 6.33 3.18 13.04
CA LEU A 252 6.86 3.16 11.67
C LEU A 252 8.36 2.79 11.65
N GLY A 253 9.15 3.36 12.56
CA GLY A 253 10.55 3.00 12.77
C GLY A 253 10.75 1.55 13.18
N LEU A 254 9.96 1.05 14.13
CA LEU A 254 10.00 -0.34 14.61
C LEU A 254 9.65 -1.34 13.50
N GLY A 255 8.73 -0.97 12.59
CA GLY A 255 8.40 -1.75 11.41
C GLY A 255 9.62 -2.06 10.53
N SER A 256 10.61 -1.15 10.50
CA SER A 256 11.86 -1.33 9.75
C SER A 256 12.85 -2.32 10.39
N CYS A 257 12.75 -2.54 11.70
CA CYS A 257 13.54 -3.54 12.43
C CYS A 257 13.05 -4.97 12.16
N ILE A 258 11.76 -5.14 11.86
CA ILE A 258 11.15 -6.45 11.64
C ILE A 258 11.53 -6.96 10.24
N ASP A 259 11.89 -8.24 10.16
CA ASP A 259 12.30 -8.90 8.90
C ASP A 259 11.48 -10.18 8.72
N ASP A 260 10.64 -10.17 7.69
CA ASP A 260 9.73 -11.26 7.37
C ASP A 260 10.16 -12.01 6.10
N ARG A 261 11.48 -12.27 5.96
CA ARG A 261 12.04 -13.10 4.87
C ARG A 261 11.57 -14.56 4.88
N ARG A 262 10.79 -15.00 5.89
CA ARG A 262 10.56 -16.41 6.21
C ARG A 262 9.37 -17.10 5.54
N ARG A 263 8.60 -16.48 4.64
CA ARG A 263 7.54 -17.23 3.92
C ARG A 263 7.81 -17.27 2.42
N ARG A 264 8.43 -18.38 1.97
CA ARG A 264 8.25 -18.88 0.59
C ARG A 264 6.75 -19.07 0.38
N ARG A 265 6.21 -18.49 -0.69
CA ARG A 265 4.79 -18.55 -1.01
C ARG A 265 4.46 -19.94 -1.59
N PRO A 266 3.36 -20.60 -1.18
CA PRO A 266 2.78 -21.68 -1.97
C PRO A 266 2.29 -21.15 -3.34
N PRO A 267 2.20 -21.99 -4.38
CA PRO A 267 1.55 -21.62 -5.64
C PRO A 267 0.11 -21.18 -5.38
N LEU A 268 -0.34 -20.13 -6.07
CA LEU A 268 -1.75 -19.75 -6.08
C LEU A 268 -2.52 -20.80 -6.88
N ASP A 269 -3.60 -21.32 -6.31
CA ASP A 269 -4.51 -22.24 -7.00
C ASP A 269 -5.63 -21.41 -7.65
N GLY A 270 -6.13 -21.81 -8.82
CA GLY A 270 -7.04 -21.01 -9.66
C GLY A 270 -8.39 -20.62 -9.04
N ARG A 271 -8.70 -21.05 -7.80
CA ARG A 271 -9.95 -20.77 -7.08
C ARG A 271 -9.87 -19.58 -6.10
N ASP A 272 -8.73 -18.89 -6.01
CA ASP A 272 -8.43 -17.91 -4.95
C ASP A 272 -8.87 -16.45 -5.23
N PHE A 273 -9.58 -16.17 -6.33
CA PHE A 273 -9.93 -14.80 -6.75
C PHE A 273 -11.03 -14.11 -5.91
N TYR A 274 -11.84 -14.87 -5.17
CA TYR A 274 -13.00 -14.33 -4.44
C TYR A 274 -12.64 -13.40 -3.27
N ASP A 275 -11.46 -13.56 -2.63
CA ASP A 275 -11.06 -12.77 -1.46
C ASP A 275 -10.65 -11.31 -1.78
N VAL A 276 -10.35 -10.99 -3.05
CA VAL A 276 -9.91 -9.65 -3.46
C VAL A 276 -11.09 -8.68 -3.69
N SER A 277 -12.31 -9.19 -3.88
CA SER A 277 -13.47 -8.35 -4.25
C SER A 277 -14.31 -7.83 -3.08
N VAL A 278 -14.11 -8.33 -1.84
CA VAL A 278 -14.96 -7.95 -0.69
C VAL A 278 -14.69 -6.51 -0.21
N VAL A 279 -13.42 -6.09 -0.21
CA VAL A 279 -12.99 -4.76 0.27
C VAL A 279 -13.58 -3.60 -0.55
N PRO A 280 -13.43 -3.55 -1.89
CA PRO A 280 -13.99 -2.44 -2.68
C PRO A 280 -15.52 -2.42 -2.67
N VAL A 281 -16.18 -3.58 -2.57
CA VAL A 281 -17.65 -3.66 -2.44
C VAL A 281 -18.10 -3.07 -1.11
N GLY A 282 -17.46 -3.46 0.01
CA GLY A 282 -17.76 -2.91 1.32
C GLY A 282 -17.53 -1.40 1.41
N ALA A 283 -16.44 -0.92 0.83
CA ALA A 283 -16.14 0.51 0.74
C ALA A 283 -17.11 1.28 -0.16
N GLY A 284 -17.54 0.69 -1.29
CA GLY A 284 -18.58 1.26 -2.14
C GLY A 284 -19.93 1.37 -1.41
N LEU A 285 -20.35 0.33 -0.69
CA LEU A 285 -21.54 0.34 0.15
C LEU A 285 -21.45 1.42 1.24
N LEU A 286 -20.29 1.56 1.88
CA LEU A 286 -20.05 2.60 2.87
C LEU A 286 -20.20 4.00 2.25
N SER A 287 -19.62 4.25 1.07
CA SER A 287 -19.78 5.52 0.36
C SER A 287 -21.24 5.82 0.00
N ILE A 288 -22.03 4.82 -0.39
CA ILE A 288 -23.49 4.99 -0.61
C ILE A 288 -24.19 5.40 0.68
N VAL A 289 -23.91 4.70 1.80
CA VAL A 289 -24.50 5.04 3.10
C VAL A 289 -24.15 6.47 3.50
N VAL A 290 -22.90 6.89 3.32
CA VAL A 290 -22.45 8.27 3.61
C VAL A 290 -23.19 9.30 2.75
N ILE A 291 -23.41 9.03 1.46
CA ILE A 291 -24.15 9.94 0.57
C ILE A 291 -25.63 10.02 0.97
N VAL A 292 -26.27 8.88 1.27
CA VAL A 292 -27.67 8.89 1.75
C VAL A 292 -27.79 9.70 3.03
N MET A 293 -26.87 9.47 3.98
CA MET A 293 -26.82 10.20 5.23
C MET A 293 -26.53 11.70 5.03
N TYR A 294 -25.66 12.07 4.09
CA TYR A 294 -25.40 13.45 3.70
C TYR A 294 -26.69 14.20 3.31
N PHE A 295 -27.54 13.58 2.49
CA PHE A 295 -28.81 14.17 2.08
C PHE A 295 -29.88 14.15 3.20
N VAL A 296 -30.01 13.04 3.94
CA VAL A 296 -31.00 12.90 5.01
C VAL A 296 -30.71 13.87 6.16
N ALA A 297 -29.45 13.98 6.58
CA ALA A 297 -29.02 14.87 7.64
C ALA A 297 -28.79 16.32 7.17
N ARG A 298 -29.02 16.62 5.88
CA ARG A 298 -28.83 17.94 5.26
C ARG A 298 -27.46 18.56 5.54
N VAL A 299 -26.41 17.74 5.51
CA VAL A 299 -25.03 18.21 5.61
C VAL A 299 -24.68 18.99 4.33
N THR A 300 -23.99 20.13 4.46
CA THR A 300 -23.65 21.02 3.32
C THR A 300 -22.17 20.97 2.94
N SER A 301 -21.40 20.04 3.51
CA SER A 301 -19.97 19.91 3.22
C SER A 301 -19.71 19.28 1.85
N VAL A 302 -19.29 20.11 0.89
CA VAL A 302 -18.89 19.66 -0.45
C VAL A 302 -17.76 18.61 -0.39
N VAL A 303 -16.91 18.65 0.63
CA VAL A 303 -15.80 17.70 0.81
C VAL A 303 -16.30 16.27 1.02
N VAL A 304 -17.35 16.07 1.82
CA VAL A 304 -17.96 14.73 2.04
C VAL A 304 -18.41 14.14 0.70
N LEU A 305 -19.07 14.96 -0.11
CA LEU A 305 -19.60 14.55 -1.39
C LEU A 305 -18.49 14.21 -2.39
N ILE A 306 -17.43 15.04 -2.47
CA ILE A 306 -16.27 14.77 -3.33
C ILE A 306 -15.60 13.44 -2.96
N LEU A 307 -15.37 13.19 -1.66
CA LEU A 307 -14.72 11.96 -1.20
C LEU A 307 -15.59 10.72 -1.49
N ALA A 308 -16.89 10.77 -1.17
CA ALA A 308 -17.79 9.64 -1.38
C ALA A 308 -18.03 9.34 -2.87
N LEU A 309 -18.23 10.37 -3.70
CA LEU A 309 -18.37 10.21 -5.15
C LEU A 309 -17.05 9.76 -5.80
N GLY A 310 -15.92 10.28 -5.34
CA GLY A 310 -14.59 9.84 -5.78
C GLY A 310 -14.35 8.36 -5.49
N SER A 311 -14.74 7.89 -4.28
CA SER A 311 -14.71 6.46 -3.93
C SER A 311 -15.55 5.62 -4.90
N LEU A 312 -16.79 6.04 -5.18
CA LEU A 312 -17.68 5.33 -6.11
C LEU A 312 -17.16 5.31 -7.55
N ALA A 313 -16.62 6.43 -8.02
CA ALA A 313 -16.02 6.50 -9.35
C ALA A 313 -14.83 5.53 -9.48
N LEU A 314 -14.00 5.42 -8.43
CA LEU A 314 -12.92 4.44 -8.40
C LEU A 314 -13.43 3.00 -8.31
N VAL A 315 -14.53 2.71 -7.58
CA VAL A 315 -15.16 1.38 -7.57
C VAL A 315 -15.59 0.98 -8.98
N ILE A 316 -16.23 1.90 -9.71
CA ILE A 316 -16.65 1.68 -11.09
C ILE A 316 -15.42 1.42 -11.95
N GLY A 317 -14.42 2.32 -11.94
CA GLY A 317 -13.19 2.15 -12.72
C GLY A 317 -12.45 0.85 -12.41
N ARG A 318 -12.39 0.46 -11.14
CA ARG A 318 -11.84 -0.82 -10.69
C ARG A 318 -12.63 -2.00 -11.24
N MET A 319 -13.96 -1.95 -11.25
CA MET A 319 -14.80 -3.01 -11.81
C MET A 319 -14.57 -3.16 -13.33
N TRP A 320 -14.49 -2.04 -14.05
CA TRP A 320 -14.16 -2.05 -15.48
C TRP A 320 -12.80 -2.68 -15.76
N LEU A 321 -11.76 -2.30 -15.01
CA LEU A 321 -10.43 -2.90 -15.16
C LEU A 321 -10.42 -4.39 -14.81
N SER A 322 -11.14 -4.79 -13.76
CA SER A 322 -11.25 -6.21 -13.37
C SER A 322 -11.94 -7.05 -14.45
N LEU A 323 -12.98 -6.52 -15.09
CA LEU A 323 -13.67 -7.19 -16.20
C LEU A 323 -12.80 -7.28 -17.45
N ASP A 324 -12.01 -6.24 -17.75
CA ASP A 324 -11.08 -6.25 -18.87
C ASP A 324 -9.97 -7.29 -18.65
N GLU A 325 -9.40 -7.35 -17.45
CA GLU A 325 -8.41 -8.35 -17.05
C GLU A 325 -8.98 -9.78 -17.18
N GLU A 326 -10.24 -10.01 -16.76
CA GLU A 326 -10.92 -11.30 -16.90
C GLU A 326 -11.15 -11.67 -18.37
N ARG A 327 -11.60 -10.73 -19.21
CA ARG A 327 -11.80 -10.95 -20.64
C ARG A 327 -10.50 -11.32 -21.34
N GLN A 328 -9.40 -10.64 -21.05
CA GLN A 328 -8.10 -10.96 -21.62
C GLN A 328 -7.65 -12.37 -21.27
N LEU A 329 -7.91 -12.83 -20.04
CA LEU A 329 -7.60 -14.19 -19.60
C LEU A 329 -8.47 -15.25 -20.30
N VAL A 330 -9.76 -14.95 -20.46
CA VAL A 330 -10.69 -15.82 -21.21
C VAL A 330 -10.28 -15.91 -22.67
N ASP A 331 -9.93 -14.78 -23.29
CA ASP A 331 -9.49 -14.73 -24.69
C ASP A 331 -8.17 -15.47 -24.89
N SER A 332 -7.21 -15.33 -23.98
CA SER A 332 -5.95 -16.09 -24.03
C SER A 332 -6.21 -17.59 -23.86
N ALA A 333 -7.06 -17.97 -22.90
CA ALA A 333 -7.40 -19.38 -22.68
C ALA A 333 -8.16 -19.98 -23.88
N ALA A 334 -9.01 -19.18 -24.53
CA ALA A 334 -9.71 -19.59 -25.74
C ALA A 334 -8.76 -19.75 -26.93
N ARG A 335 -7.75 -18.88 -27.06
CA ARG A 335 -6.68 -19.03 -28.06
C ARG A 335 -5.85 -20.28 -27.78
N ASP A 336 -5.33 -20.45 -26.57
CA ASP A 336 -4.54 -21.60 -26.16
C ASP A 336 -5.29 -22.94 -26.36
N ALA A 337 -6.61 -22.94 -26.16
CA ALA A 337 -7.43 -24.11 -26.41
C ALA A 337 -7.66 -24.42 -27.91
N ARG A 338 -7.48 -23.43 -28.79
CA ARG A 338 -7.77 -23.51 -30.24
C ARG A 338 -6.53 -23.55 -31.11
N THR A 339 -5.38 -23.14 -30.62
CA THR A 339 -4.12 -23.11 -31.38
C THR A 339 -3.16 -24.18 -30.91
N ASP A 340 -2.33 -24.67 -31.83
CA ASP A 340 -1.18 -25.50 -31.50
C ASP A 340 -0.03 -24.61 -30.99
N PRO A 341 0.55 -24.87 -29.80
CA PRO A 341 1.55 -23.99 -29.19
C PRO A 341 2.91 -24.00 -29.89
N LEU A 342 3.18 -25.00 -30.75
CA LEU A 342 4.43 -25.09 -31.49
C LEU A 342 4.37 -24.22 -32.76
N THR A 343 3.28 -24.32 -33.50
CA THR A 343 3.10 -23.70 -34.84
C THR A 343 2.28 -22.41 -34.82
N GLY A 344 1.46 -22.17 -33.80
CA GLY A 344 0.53 -21.04 -33.74
C GLY A 344 -0.70 -21.18 -34.64
N LEU A 345 -0.78 -22.23 -35.46
CA LEU A 345 -1.93 -22.57 -36.29
C LEU A 345 -3.09 -23.11 -35.46
N LEU A 346 -4.28 -23.21 -36.06
CA LEU A 346 -5.40 -23.89 -35.41
C LEU A 346 -5.04 -25.34 -35.14
N ASN A 347 -5.25 -25.80 -33.90
CA ASN A 347 -5.18 -27.20 -33.56
C ASN A 347 -6.39 -27.95 -34.15
N ARG A 348 -6.40 -29.28 -34.02
CA ARG A 348 -7.49 -30.12 -34.55
C ARG A 348 -8.88 -29.62 -34.14
N ARG A 349 -9.06 -29.21 -32.88
CA ARG A 349 -10.34 -28.69 -32.38
C ARG A 349 -10.68 -27.35 -33.04
N GLY A 350 -9.73 -26.41 -33.08
CA GLY A 350 -9.89 -25.11 -33.72
C GLY A 350 -10.24 -25.24 -35.21
N PHE A 351 -9.65 -26.21 -35.91
CA PHE A 351 -9.94 -26.51 -37.31
C PHE A 351 -11.40 -26.95 -37.51
N PHE A 352 -11.92 -27.90 -36.73
CA PHE A 352 -13.31 -28.33 -36.86
C PHE A 352 -14.30 -27.22 -36.49
N GLU A 353 -14.06 -26.48 -35.41
CA GLU A 353 -14.92 -25.32 -35.05
C GLU A 353 -14.94 -24.26 -36.16
N PHE A 354 -13.81 -24.05 -36.84
CA PHE A 354 -13.72 -23.14 -37.99
C PHE A 354 -14.45 -23.69 -39.22
N ALA A 355 -14.26 -24.97 -39.55
CA ALA A 355 -14.94 -25.63 -40.67
C ALA A 355 -16.46 -25.61 -40.52
N ASP A 356 -16.97 -25.88 -39.32
CA ASP A 356 -18.41 -25.88 -39.00
C ASP A 356 -19.04 -24.46 -39.07
N SER A 357 -18.24 -23.40 -39.03
CA SER A 357 -18.72 -22.02 -39.12
C SER A 357 -19.06 -21.56 -40.54
N PHE A 358 -18.65 -22.30 -41.56
CA PHE A 358 -18.96 -22.00 -42.95
C PHE A 358 -20.35 -22.52 -43.35
N ALA A 359 -21.20 -21.62 -43.83
CA ALA A 359 -22.45 -21.98 -44.51
C ALA A 359 -22.21 -22.03 -46.03
N GLY A 360 -21.65 -23.13 -46.54
CA GLY A 360 -21.39 -23.31 -47.97
C GLY A 360 -20.48 -24.49 -48.28
N GLU A 361 -20.17 -24.71 -49.57
CA GLU A 361 -19.16 -25.68 -49.99
C GLU A 361 -17.76 -25.16 -49.67
N VAL A 362 -16.94 -25.98 -49.00
CA VAL A 362 -15.56 -25.65 -48.63
C VAL A 362 -14.62 -26.67 -49.26
N GLY A 363 -13.57 -26.19 -49.93
CA GLY A 363 -12.48 -27.02 -50.41
C GLY A 363 -11.45 -27.22 -49.29
N VAL A 364 -11.09 -28.48 -48.98
CA VAL A 364 -10.08 -28.82 -47.98
C VAL A 364 -8.85 -29.39 -48.67
N VAL A 365 -7.67 -28.83 -48.36
CA VAL A 365 -6.38 -29.34 -48.82
C VAL A 365 -5.64 -29.89 -47.60
N LEU A 366 -5.28 -31.17 -47.65
CA LEU A 366 -4.43 -31.81 -46.65
C LEU A 366 -2.99 -31.82 -47.16
N ILE A 367 -2.08 -31.24 -46.39
CA ILE A 367 -0.64 -31.20 -46.70
C ILE A 367 0.05 -32.11 -45.70
N ASP A 368 0.76 -33.12 -46.18
CA ASP A 368 1.62 -33.99 -45.39
C ASP A 368 3.09 -33.64 -45.64
N LEU A 369 3.92 -33.74 -44.61
CA LEU A 369 5.36 -33.47 -44.70
C LEU A 369 6.10 -34.79 -44.89
N ASP A 370 6.38 -35.14 -46.13
CA ASP A 370 7.12 -36.36 -46.47
C ASP A 370 8.50 -36.40 -45.80
N GLY A 371 8.86 -37.54 -45.21
CA GLY A 371 10.17 -37.75 -44.58
C GLY A 371 10.38 -37.01 -43.24
N PHE A 372 9.34 -36.38 -42.67
CA PHE A 372 9.47 -35.65 -41.39
C PHE A 372 10.01 -36.51 -40.24
N LYS A 373 9.67 -37.81 -40.24
CA LYS A 373 10.20 -38.77 -39.26
C LYS A 373 11.72 -38.92 -39.34
N ASP A 374 12.29 -38.93 -40.55
CA ASP A 374 13.74 -39.08 -40.74
C ASP A 374 14.50 -37.86 -40.19
N VAL A 375 13.91 -36.66 -40.29
CA VAL A 375 14.44 -35.43 -39.67
C VAL A 375 14.46 -35.57 -38.15
N ASN A 376 13.35 -36.03 -37.54
CA ASN A 376 13.29 -36.27 -36.10
C ASN A 376 14.29 -37.33 -35.63
N ASP A 377 14.41 -38.43 -36.38
CA ASP A 377 15.26 -39.57 -36.02
C ASP A 377 16.76 -39.25 -36.21
N THR A 378 17.11 -38.36 -37.15
CA THR A 378 18.52 -38.00 -37.46
C THR A 378 19.01 -36.77 -36.68
N LEU A 379 18.19 -35.72 -36.57
CA LEU A 379 18.57 -34.42 -36.02
C LEU A 379 17.93 -34.12 -34.65
N GLY A 380 17.04 -35.01 -34.19
CA GLY A 380 16.34 -34.89 -32.92
C GLY A 380 15.08 -34.03 -32.98
N HIS A 381 14.20 -34.23 -32.00
CA HIS A 381 12.88 -33.57 -31.95
C HIS A 381 12.93 -32.04 -31.97
N LEU A 382 13.97 -31.41 -31.40
CA LEU A 382 14.11 -29.95 -31.44
C LEU A 382 14.27 -29.40 -32.86
N ALA A 383 14.98 -30.13 -33.74
CA ALA A 383 15.14 -29.75 -35.14
C ALA A 383 13.84 -29.94 -35.93
N GLY A 384 13.07 -30.99 -35.62
CA GLY A 384 11.73 -31.19 -36.18
C GLY A 384 10.75 -30.10 -35.75
N ASP A 385 10.80 -29.67 -34.48
CA ASP A 385 10.01 -28.57 -33.95
C ASP A 385 10.31 -27.23 -34.67
N GLU A 386 11.58 -26.98 -34.96
CA GLU A 386 12.00 -25.79 -35.71
C GLU A 386 11.53 -25.84 -37.17
N LEU A 387 11.60 -27.01 -37.81
CA LEU A 387 11.07 -27.21 -39.17
C LEU A 387 9.56 -26.95 -39.23
N LEU A 388 8.80 -27.45 -38.24
CA LEU A 388 7.35 -27.20 -38.14
C LEU A 388 7.03 -25.71 -37.97
N ARG A 389 7.83 -24.96 -37.21
CA ARG A 389 7.67 -23.50 -37.06
C ARG A 389 7.94 -22.71 -38.34
N VAL A 390 8.84 -23.19 -39.19
CA VAL A 390 9.20 -22.50 -40.45
C VAL A 390 8.16 -22.78 -41.55
N MET A 391 7.51 -23.94 -41.51
CA MET A 391 6.47 -24.33 -42.48
C MET A 391 5.09 -23.77 -42.17
N ALA A 392 4.79 -23.53 -40.90
CA ALA A 392 3.57 -22.89 -40.43
C ALA A 392 3.55 -21.40 -40.78
#